data_AF-A0A6L2PNP2-F1
#
_entry.id   AF-A0A6L2PNP2-F1
#
_cell.length_a   1.000
_cell.length_b   1.000
_cell.length_c   1.000
_cell.angle_alpha   90.00
_cell.angle_beta   90.00
_cell.angle_gamma   90.00
#
_symmetry.space_group_name_H-M   'P 1'
#
loop_
_entity.id
_entity.type
_entity.pdbx_description
1 polymer ?
#
loop_
_entity_poly.entity_id
_entity_poly.type
_entity_poly.pdbx_seq_one_letter_code
_entity_poly.pdbx_strand_id
1 'polypeptide(L)'
;MRDLRPYVIIHPTDQSQQCCDESATHSSASIGESHLRLVICGQWFRAQMKEHGWYELVSIVNELLSVSNVEMCDVSVVEDTDASVERWSLGNIPVEIFLHICSYLDARFIAHSLSLVCKRFYEILSDRTLWRLRITKRWGSKYPPVPVNADDFNWRLACVCIEDQHEFWKRKDVKMEAILRKDIHYAAVDGVHLMNSGMLCVSGSRDRSIVMWDLSDVLNGGTEVPYHVSLNAHKGWVWKLASCGETMYSCSFDATLKSWHFTPSLQSQSVFQCEAAALSVACANNLLAAGTYARSVMLFDTRAGLLHVNSYRTHQNAVIALSMSGDLIVSASEDRTVAVWDQRAGKVLKKIKLYENKSDDNAFPMSLSFSENLLYVGDSKGKLHLLNPAHGWFDIVESCEVGHTAKLTCVKHGMGSILTSSTDGTVRVSTPTQKPEAIAVIMSQAGEVTGAQYGEWNVFLVINPDCELYVLGLMQTLVLLKCLTGCVWYSSGEKSFLIQEM
;
A
#
# COMPACT_ATOMS: atom_id res chain seq x y z
N MET A 1 27.28 17.87 -39.52
CA MET A 1 25.81 17.72 -39.56
C MET A 1 25.48 16.60 -40.51
N ARG A 2 25.21 15.40 -39.97
CA ARG A 2 24.48 14.33 -40.64
C ARG A 2 23.44 13.90 -39.60
N ASP A 3 22.17 13.97 -39.96
CA ASP A 3 21.03 13.54 -39.15
C ASP A 3 21.15 12.04 -38.87
N LEU A 4 21.75 11.66 -37.74
CA LEU A 4 21.74 10.29 -37.25
C LEU A 4 20.36 10.01 -36.65
N ARG A 5 19.39 9.66 -37.50
CA ARG A 5 18.10 9.14 -37.06
C ARG A 5 18.18 7.62 -36.91
N PRO A 6 17.56 7.05 -35.87
CA PRO A 6 17.75 5.65 -35.50
C PRO A 6 16.54 4.80 -35.87
N TYR A 7 16.78 3.50 -36.07
CA TYR A 7 15.78 2.56 -36.54
C TYR A 7 15.99 1.19 -35.89
N VAL A 8 14.89 0.47 -35.68
CA VAL A 8 14.87 -0.94 -35.28
C VAL A 8 14.71 -1.77 -36.55
N ILE A 9 15.59 -2.76 -36.76
CA ILE A 9 15.47 -3.73 -37.86
C ILE A 9 14.98 -5.04 -37.28
N ILE A 10 13.87 -5.57 -37.81
CA ILE A 10 13.41 -6.93 -37.55
C ILE A 10 13.43 -7.65 -38.90
N HIS A 11 14.22 -8.73 -39.00
CA HIS A 11 14.22 -9.56 -40.21
C HIS A 11 13.01 -10.51 -40.18
N PRO A 12 12.16 -10.52 -41.21
CA PRO A 12 11.28 -11.64 -41.46
C PRO A 12 12.13 -12.80 -42.00
N THR A 13 12.15 -13.93 -41.32
CA THR A 13 12.70 -15.16 -41.90
C THR A 13 11.69 -15.72 -42.87
N ASP A 14 11.86 -15.41 -44.17
CA ASP A 14 11.45 -16.30 -45.25
C ASP A 14 12.11 -15.86 -46.57
N GLN A 15 13.16 -16.57 -46.97
CA GLN A 15 13.17 -17.40 -48.18
C GLN A 15 14.60 -17.85 -48.50
N SER A 16 14.68 -19.15 -48.78
CA SER A 16 15.78 -19.90 -49.38
C SER A 16 16.55 -19.13 -50.47
N GLN A 17 17.87 -19.04 -50.33
CA GLN A 17 18.78 -19.00 -51.47
C GLN A 17 19.92 -20.01 -51.27
N GLN A 18 19.92 -21.00 -52.16
CA GLN A 18 20.96 -21.99 -52.39
C GLN A 18 22.30 -21.33 -52.71
N CYS A 19 23.38 -21.85 -52.12
CA CYS A 19 24.66 -21.97 -52.79
C CYS A 19 25.18 -23.39 -52.57
N CYS A 20 25.64 -23.97 -53.67
CA CYS A 20 25.99 -25.38 -53.89
C CYS A 20 27.15 -25.88 -53.01
N ASP A 21 27.08 -27.13 -52.55
CA ASP A 21 28.05 -28.17 -52.93
C ASP A 21 27.57 -29.57 -52.51
N GLU A 22 27.89 -30.56 -53.35
CA GLU A 22 27.41 -31.94 -53.33
C GLU A 22 28.12 -32.82 -52.28
N SER A 23 27.37 -33.61 -51.50
CA SER A 23 27.51 -35.08 -51.38
C SER A 23 26.71 -35.66 -50.19
N ALA A 24 25.89 -36.70 -50.47
CA ALA A 24 25.39 -37.84 -49.65
C ALA A 24 25.24 -37.69 -48.11
N THR A 25 24.21 -38.14 -47.38
CA THR A 25 23.04 -39.02 -47.59
C THR A 25 22.13 -38.89 -46.34
N HIS A 26 20.81 -39.00 -46.54
CA HIS A 26 19.69 -39.20 -45.60
C HIS A 26 19.91 -39.10 -44.06
N SER A 27 19.19 -38.18 -43.40
CA SER A 27 18.32 -38.51 -42.26
C SER A 27 17.33 -37.38 -41.94
N SER A 28 16.15 -37.78 -41.48
CA SER A 28 14.97 -36.99 -41.09
C SER A 28 15.19 -36.05 -39.89
N ALA A 29 14.58 -34.85 -39.88
CA ALA A 29 13.91 -34.21 -38.72
C ALA A 29 13.49 -32.77 -39.07
N SER A 30 12.19 -32.46 -38.99
CA SER A 30 11.53 -31.64 -37.96
C SER A 30 11.34 -30.18 -38.36
N ILE A 31 10.08 -29.76 -38.44
CA ILE A 31 9.64 -28.37 -38.61
C ILE A 31 10.16 -27.57 -37.39
N GLY A 32 11.16 -26.73 -37.61
CA GLY A 32 11.80 -25.92 -36.58
C GLY A 32 11.07 -24.60 -36.35
N GLU A 33 10.88 -24.27 -35.08
CA GLU A 33 10.29 -23.03 -34.58
C GLU A 33 11.02 -21.78 -35.11
N SER A 34 10.27 -20.83 -35.66
CA SER A 34 10.78 -19.54 -36.12
C SER A 34 11.06 -18.61 -34.93
N HIS A 35 12.34 -18.40 -34.61
CA HIS A 35 12.78 -17.43 -33.61
C HIS A 35 12.88 -16.01 -34.19
N LEU A 36 12.12 -15.06 -33.63
CA LEU A 36 12.28 -13.62 -33.88
C LEU A 36 13.55 -13.11 -33.19
N ARG A 37 14.52 -12.58 -33.96
CA ARG A 37 15.69 -11.86 -33.44
C ARG A 37 15.40 -10.35 -33.42
N LEU A 38 15.41 -9.76 -32.22
CA LEU A 38 15.23 -8.33 -32.00
C LEU A 38 16.61 -7.68 -31.78
N VAL A 39 17.06 -6.82 -32.70
CA VAL A 39 18.32 -6.07 -32.55
C VAL A 39 18.00 -4.62 -32.22
N ILE A 40 18.20 -4.21 -30.97
CA ILE A 40 18.02 -2.83 -30.52
C ILE A 40 19.37 -2.10 -30.60
N CYS A 41 19.43 -1.01 -31.35
CA CYS A 41 20.65 -0.20 -31.48
C CYS A 41 20.93 0.58 -30.18
N GLY A 42 21.75 0.00 -29.30
CA GLY A 42 22.06 0.53 -27.97
C GLY A 42 22.77 1.89 -27.95
N GLN A 43 23.42 2.31 -29.05
CA GLN A 43 24.08 3.61 -29.13
C GLN A 43 23.09 4.79 -29.22
N TRP A 44 21.93 4.59 -29.84
CA TRP A 44 20.91 5.64 -29.91
C TRP A 44 20.15 5.82 -28.59
N PHE A 45 19.74 4.72 -27.96
CA PHE A 45 19.10 4.76 -26.65
C PHE A 45 20.04 5.42 -25.62
N ARG A 46 21.36 5.16 -25.71
CA ARG A 46 22.40 5.87 -24.94
C ARG A 46 22.46 7.37 -25.22
N ALA A 47 22.29 7.81 -26.47
CA ALA A 47 22.37 9.22 -26.85
C ALA A 47 21.17 10.01 -26.32
N GLN A 48 19.95 9.49 -26.48
CA GLN A 48 18.73 10.15 -26.00
C GLN A 48 18.64 10.18 -24.46
N MET A 49 19.18 9.15 -23.79
CA MET A 49 19.20 9.06 -22.32
C MET A 49 20.31 9.89 -21.67
N LYS A 50 21.43 10.12 -22.37
CA LYS A 50 22.51 11.04 -21.93
C LYS A 50 22.11 12.51 -22.04
N GLU A 51 21.35 12.89 -23.06
CA GLU A 51 20.83 14.26 -23.22
C GLU A 51 19.87 14.67 -22.09
N HIS A 52 19.17 13.69 -21.50
CA HIS A 52 18.21 13.91 -20.42
C HIS A 52 18.67 13.44 -19.02
N GLY A 53 19.91 12.98 -18.85
CA GLY A 53 20.53 12.71 -17.54
C GLY A 53 20.23 11.36 -16.87
N TRP A 54 19.87 10.32 -17.62
CA TRP A 54 19.46 9.01 -17.07
C TRP A 54 20.58 7.96 -17.23
N TYR A 55 21.57 7.99 -16.35
CA TYR A 55 22.78 7.15 -16.45
C TYR A 55 22.58 5.70 -15.98
N GLU A 56 21.65 5.43 -15.06
CA GLU A 56 21.41 4.09 -14.48
C GLU A 56 20.64 3.15 -15.43
N LEU A 57 19.70 3.67 -16.24
CA LEU A 57 18.96 2.87 -17.21
C LEU A 57 19.82 2.36 -18.38
N VAL A 58 20.93 3.05 -18.69
CA VAL A 58 21.90 2.57 -19.69
C VAL A 58 22.57 1.27 -19.25
N SER A 59 22.76 1.09 -17.94
CA SER A 59 23.32 -0.14 -17.35
C SER A 59 22.33 -1.29 -17.43
N ILE A 60 21.07 -1.05 -17.08
CA ILE A 60 20.00 -2.05 -17.06
C ILE A 60 19.67 -2.55 -18.47
N VAL A 61 19.68 -1.68 -19.47
CA VAL A 61 19.51 -2.05 -20.88
C VAL A 61 20.68 -2.91 -21.39
N ASN A 62 21.92 -2.66 -20.95
CA ASN A 62 23.07 -3.51 -21.30
C ASN A 62 22.98 -4.90 -20.63
N GLU A 63 22.40 -5.00 -19.43
CA GLU A 63 22.19 -6.26 -18.70
C GLU A 63 21.04 -7.09 -19.28
N LEU A 64 19.94 -6.45 -19.71
CA LEU A 64 18.83 -7.12 -20.41
C LEU A 64 19.23 -7.70 -21.77
N LEU A 65 20.21 -7.08 -22.44
CA LEU A 65 20.77 -7.54 -23.71
C LEU A 65 21.77 -8.69 -23.55
N SER A 66 22.30 -8.96 -22.35
CA SER A 66 23.22 -10.08 -22.10
C SER A 66 22.54 -11.37 -21.61
N VAL A 67 21.33 -11.25 -21.03
CA VAL A 67 20.54 -12.38 -20.49
C VAL A 67 19.63 -13.03 -21.54
N SER A 68 19.35 -12.32 -22.63
CA SER A 68 18.74 -12.89 -23.84
C SER A 68 19.86 -13.28 -24.81
N ASN A 69 19.76 -14.42 -25.52
CA ASN A 69 20.71 -14.81 -26.58
C ASN A 69 20.62 -13.85 -27.77
N VAL A 70 20.97 -12.59 -27.55
CA VAL A 70 20.99 -11.49 -28.51
C VAL A 70 22.45 -11.15 -28.73
N GLU A 71 23.02 -11.67 -29.81
CA GLU A 71 24.36 -11.30 -30.23
C GLU A 71 24.38 -9.82 -30.64
N MET A 72 25.31 -9.06 -30.08
CA MET A 72 25.66 -7.74 -30.60
C MET A 72 26.42 -7.92 -31.93
N CYS A 73 25.81 -7.56 -33.04
CA CYS A 73 26.57 -7.26 -34.25
C CYS A 73 27.06 -5.80 -34.18
N ASP A 74 28.37 -5.60 -34.33
CA ASP A 74 28.94 -4.29 -34.60
C ASP A 74 28.41 -3.81 -35.95
N VAL A 75 27.44 -2.90 -35.93
CA VAL A 75 26.94 -2.24 -37.14
C VAL A 75 27.90 -1.10 -37.50
N SER A 76 29.15 -1.45 -37.81
CA SER A 76 29.99 -0.61 -38.63
C SER A 76 29.88 -1.12 -40.06
N VAL A 77 29.12 -0.38 -40.87
CA VAL A 77 28.90 -0.56 -42.31
C VAL A 77 27.68 -1.45 -42.64
N VAL A 78 26.49 -0.84 -42.63
CA VAL A 78 25.43 -1.20 -43.58
C VAL A 78 25.40 -0.07 -44.61
N GLU A 79 25.93 -0.32 -45.80
CA GLU A 79 25.85 0.62 -46.91
C GLU A 79 24.39 0.75 -47.38
N ASP A 80 23.92 1.99 -47.46
CA ASP A 80 22.60 2.41 -47.96
C ASP A 80 22.38 1.91 -49.39
N THR A 81 21.88 0.68 -49.56
CA THR A 81 21.38 0.19 -50.84
C THR A 81 20.23 -0.80 -50.64
N ASP A 82 19.14 -0.38 -49.99
CA ASP A 82 17.82 -0.96 -50.27
C ASP A 82 16.69 -0.03 -49.82
N ALA A 83 15.92 0.46 -50.79
CA ALA A 83 14.79 1.37 -50.58
C ALA A 83 13.51 0.69 -50.04
N SER A 84 13.63 -0.52 -49.50
CA SER A 84 12.52 -1.37 -49.04
C SER A 84 12.52 -1.66 -47.53
N VAL A 85 13.51 -1.16 -46.78
CA VAL A 85 13.57 -1.39 -45.32
C VAL A 85 12.75 -0.31 -44.60
N GLU A 86 11.54 -0.66 -44.15
CA GLU A 86 10.76 0.19 -43.25
C GLU A 86 11.54 0.45 -41.96
N ARG A 87 11.96 1.70 -41.75
CA ARG A 87 12.63 2.11 -40.52
C ARG A 87 11.60 2.25 -39.40
N TRP A 88 11.55 1.26 -38.51
CA TRP A 88 10.63 1.28 -37.37
C TRP A 88 11.21 2.15 -36.25
N SER A 89 10.45 3.18 -35.86
CA SER A 89 10.66 3.96 -34.64
C SER A 89 9.66 3.51 -33.57
N LEU A 90 9.92 3.80 -32.29
CA LEU A 90 8.96 3.48 -31.21
C LEU A 90 7.59 4.13 -31.46
N GLY A 91 7.55 5.24 -32.21
CA GLY A 91 6.32 5.91 -32.63
C GLY A 91 5.60 5.27 -33.83
N ASN A 92 6.21 4.31 -34.51
CA ASN A 92 5.69 3.66 -35.74
C ASN A 92 5.55 2.13 -35.63
N ILE A 93 6.05 1.48 -34.56
CA ILE A 93 5.87 0.04 -34.36
C ILE A 93 4.39 -0.36 -34.14
N PRO A 94 3.98 -1.59 -34.47
CA PRO A 94 2.70 -2.16 -34.08
C PRO A 94 2.45 -2.07 -32.56
N VAL A 95 1.17 -1.92 -32.17
CA VAL A 95 0.80 -1.71 -30.76
C VAL A 95 1.15 -2.93 -29.90
N GLU A 96 1.07 -4.14 -30.47
CA GLU A 96 1.37 -5.40 -29.78
C GLU A 96 2.84 -5.46 -29.37
N ILE A 97 3.75 -5.05 -30.25
CA ILE A 97 5.19 -4.99 -29.98
C ILE A 97 5.47 -3.90 -28.94
N PHE A 98 4.83 -2.74 -29.07
CA PHE A 98 4.94 -1.67 -28.07
C PHE A 98 4.49 -2.13 -26.68
N LEU A 99 3.37 -2.84 -26.58
CA LEU A 99 2.86 -3.39 -25.32
C LEU A 99 3.75 -4.51 -24.78
N HIS A 100 4.37 -5.30 -25.66
CA HIS A 100 5.35 -6.29 -25.25
C HIS A 100 6.59 -5.61 -24.64
N ILE A 101 7.12 -4.55 -25.24
CA ILE A 101 8.20 -3.73 -24.65
C ILE A 101 7.76 -3.18 -23.29
N CYS A 102 6.55 -2.60 -23.22
CA CYS A 102 5.99 -2.10 -21.97
C CYS A 102 5.91 -3.18 -20.88
N SER A 103 5.74 -4.46 -21.23
CA SER A 103 5.68 -5.55 -20.24
C SER A 103 6.98 -5.75 -19.45
N TYR A 104 8.12 -5.27 -19.97
CA TYR A 104 9.43 -5.31 -19.30
C TYR A 104 9.77 -4.03 -18.53
N LEU A 105 9.06 -2.93 -18.77
CA LEU A 105 9.28 -1.65 -18.11
C LEU A 105 8.45 -1.54 -16.83
N ASP A 106 8.88 -0.72 -15.86
CA ASP A 106 8.15 -0.52 -14.61
C ASP A 106 6.84 0.26 -14.81
N ALA A 107 5.79 -0.14 -14.10
CA ALA A 107 4.48 0.51 -14.17
C ALA A 107 4.58 2.02 -13.90
N ARG A 108 5.42 2.42 -12.93
CA ARG A 108 5.64 3.83 -12.61
C ARG A 108 6.20 4.62 -13.79
N PHE A 109 7.21 4.07 -14.47
CA PHE A 109 7.83 4.71 -15.64
C PHE A 109 6.84 4.79 -16.80
N ILE A 110 6.11 3.71 -17.07
CA ILE A 110 5.09 3.68 -18.13
C ILE A 110 4.01 4.73 -17.85
N ALA A 111 3.52 4.77 -16.62
CA ALA A 111 2.50 5.71 -16.19
C ALA A 111 3.00 7.15 -16.27
N HIS A 112 4.10 7.51 -15.61
CA HIS A 112 4.41 8.93 -15.40
C HIS A 112 5.38 9.52 -16.44
N SER A 113 6.13 8.68 -17.14
CA SER A 113 7.13 9.14 -18.11
C SER A 113 6.72 8.80 -19.53
N LEU A 114 6.52 7.51 -19.84
CA LEU A 114 6.26 7.06 -21.21
C LEU A 114 4.95 7.63 -21.77
N SER A 115 3.92 7.76 -20.93
CA SER A 115 2.64 8.35 -21.35
C SER A 115 2.74 9.83 -21.74
N LEU A 116 3.79 10.54 -21.31
CA LEU A 116 4.00 11.96 -21.61
C LEU A 116 4.89 12.20 -22.84
N VAL A 117 5.49 11.15 -23.40
CA VAL A 117 6.45 11.27 -24.51
C VAL A 117 5.77 11.72 -25.81
N CYS A 118 4.60 11.16 -26.14
CA CYS A 118 3.84 11.56 -27.33
C CYS A 118 2.36 11.22 -27.20
N LYS A 119 1.52 11.87 -28.03
CA LYS A 119 0.07 11.66 -28.06
C LYS A 119 -0.33 10.19 -28.30
N ARG A 120 0.38 9.50 -29.19
CA ARG A 120 0.11 8.07 -29.47
C ARG A 120 0.32 7.20 -28.23
N PHE A 121 1.39 7.42 -27.47
CA PHE A 121 1.64 6.65 -26.24
C PHE A 121 0.64 7.01 -25.16
N TYR A 122 0.29 8.29 -25.02
CA TYR A 122 -0.76 8.73 -24.11
C TYR A 122 -2.07 7.99 -24.39
N GLU A 123 -2.51 7.94 -25.65
CA GLU A 123 -3.76 7.28 -26.04
C GLU A 123 -3.74 5.77 -25.74
N ILE A 124 -2.65 5.08 -26.07
CA ILE A 124 -2.50 3.64 -25.80
C ILE A 124 -2.46 3.36 -24.29
N LEU A 125 -1.65 4.12 -23.54
CA LEU A 125 -1.43 3.89 -22.10
C LEU A 125 -2.56 4.43 -21.21
N SER A 126 -3.47 5.22 -21.79
CA SER A 126 -4.71 5.62 -21.12
C SER A 126 -5.76 4.52 -21.13
N ASP A 127 -5.57 3.45 -21.90
CA ASP A 127 -6.46 2.29 -21.89
C ASP A 127 -6.33 1.52 -20.56
N ARG A 128 -7.41 1.54 -19.78
CA ARG A 128 -7.57 0.78 -18.53
C ARG A 128 -7.47 -0.73 -18.69
N THR A 129 -7.84 -1.28 -19.84
CA THR A 129 -7.81 -2.74 -20.08
C THR A 129 -6.38 -3.27 -20.10
N LEU A 130 -5.42 -2.47 -20.58
CA LEU A 130 -3.99 -2.76 -20.55
C LEU A 130 -3.50 -2.97 -19.12
N TRP A 131 -3.79 -2.02 -18.23
CA TRP A 131 -3.38 -2.07 -16.83
C TRP A 131 -4.01 -3.26 -16.10
N ARG A 132 -5.29 -3.53 -16.38
CA ARG A 132 -5.97 -4.73 -15.87
C ARG A 132 -5.30 -6.02 -16.35
N LEU A 133 -4.99 -6.15 -17.63
CA LEU A 133 -4.32 -7.34 -18.16
C LEU A 133 -2.92 -7.51 -17.57
N ARG A 134 -2.18 -6.41 -17.40
CA ARG A 134 -0.85 -6.40 -16.79
C ARG A 134 -0.88 -6.95 -15.37
N ILE A 135 -1.78 -6.46 -14.51
CA ILE A 135 -1.84 -6.91 -13.12
C ILE A 135 -2.26 -8.38 -13.02
N THR A 136 -3.25 -8.82 -13.82
CA THR A 136 -3.70 -10.22 -13.81
C THR A 136 -2.61 -11.17 -14.30
N LYS A 137 -1.86 -10.80 -15.34
CA LYS A 137 -0.79 -11.65 -15.89
C LYS A 137 0.42 -11.76 -14.95
N ARG A 138 0.77 -10.68 -14.24
CA ARG A 138 1.99 -10.62 -13.44
C ARG A 138 1.88 -11.24 -12.05
N TRP A 139 0.68 -11.20 -11.44
CA TRP A 139 0.52 -11.54 -10.02
C TRP A 139 -0.21 -12.86 -9.73
N GLY A 140 -0.70 -13.57 -10.76
CA GLY A 140 -1.19 -14.96 -10.70
C GLY A 140 -2.48 -15.21 -9.89
N SER A 141 -2.56 -14.67 -8.67
CA SER A 141 -3.72 -14.66 -7.78
C SER A 141 -4.69 -13.54 -8.15
N LYS A 142 -5.97 -13.70 -7.78
CA LYS A 142 -7.02 -12.72 -8.11
C LYS A 142 -6.73 -11.38 -7.44
N TYR A 143 -6.64 -10.34 -8.28
CA TYR A 143 -6.52 -8.94 -7.88
C TYR A 143 -7.53 -8.07 -8.67
N PRO A 144 -8.25 -7.15 -8.00
CA PRO A 144 -8.34 -7.02 -6.55
C PRO A 144 -8.96 -8.27 -5.90
N PRO A 145 -8.74 -8.51 -4.59
CA PRO A 145 -9.21 -9.70 -3.87
C PRO A 145 -10.72 -9.93 -3.99
N VAL A 146 -11.46 -8.83 -4.04
CA VAL A 146 -12.91 -8.78 -4.20
C VAL A 146 -13.22 -8.12 -5.54
N PRO A 147 -14.20 -8.61 -6.30
CA PRO A 147 -14.64 -7.96 -7.54
C PRO A 147 -15.05 -6.51 -7.28
N VAL A 148 -14.49 -5.60 -8.07
CA VAL A 148 -14.81 -4.17 -8.07
C VAL A 148 -15.51 -3.79 -9.37
N ASN A 149 -16.25 -2.69 -9.38
CA ASN A 149 -16.68 -2.11 -10.64
C ASN A 149 -15.44 -1.73 -11.46
N ALA A 150 -15.28 -2.36 -12.62
CA ALA A 150 -14.10 -2.19 -13.44
C ALA A 150 -13.96 -0.75 -13.97
N ASP A 151 -15.07 -0.02 -14.06
CA ASP A 151 -15.11 1.36 -14.54
C ASP A 151 -14.60 2.37 -13.49
N ASP A 152 -14.83 2.11 -12.20
CA ASP A 152 -14.48 3.04 -11.12
C ASP A 152 -13.09 2.76 -10.54
N PHE A 153 -12.58 1.53 -10.69
CA PHE A 153 -11.30 1.13 -10.11
C PHE A 153 -10.10 1.67 -10.90
N ASN A 154 -9.18 2.34 -10.20
CA ASN A 154 -7.98 2.90 -10.80
C ASN A 154 -6.89 1.82 -11.01
N TRP A 155 -7.04 1.04 -12.09
CA TRP A 155 -6.10 -0.02 -12.47
C TRP A 155 -4.66 0.47 -12.66
N ARG A 156 -4.48 1.67 -13.21
CA ARG A 156 -3.16 2.26 -13.44
C ARG A 156 -2.45 2.52 -12.12
N LEU A 157 -3.12 3.16 -11.16
CA LEU A 157 -2.56 3.38 -9.83
C LEU A 157 -2.28 2.06 -9.11
N ALA A 158 -3.19 1.09 -9.19
CA ALA A 158 -2.99 -0.22 -8.58
C ALA A 158 -1.73 -0.93 -9.11
N CYS A 159 -1.48 -0.90 -10.42
CA CYS A 159 -0.25 -1.43 -11.01
C CYS A 159 1.01 -0.73 -10.51
N VAL A 160 0.98 0.60 -10.39
CA VAL A 160 2.11 1.37 -9.85
C VAL A 160 2.36 0.98 -8.40
N CYS A 161 1.33 1.02 -7.55
CA CYS A 161 1.44 0.70 -6.13
C CYS A 161 1.96 -0.72 -5.88
N ILE A 162 1.42 -1.73 -6.57
CA ILE A 162 1.83 -3.13 -6.33
C ILE A 162 3.26 -3.40 -6.80
N GLU A 163 3.68 -2.84 -7.94
CA GLU A 163 5.03 -3.02 -8.44
C GLU A 163 6.05 -2.29 -7.57
N ASP A 164 5.79 -1.03 -7.23
CA ASP A 164 6.66 -0.23 -6.37
C ASP A 164 6.81 -0.85 -4.97
N GLN A 165 5.69 -1.25 -4.35
CA GLN A 165 5.71 -1.86 -3.02
C GLN A 165 6.38 -3.22 -3.05
N HIS A 166 6.10 -4.06 -4.03
CA HIS A 166 6.76 -5.36 -4.10
C HIS A 166 8.26 -5.26 -4.33
N GLU A 167 8.70 -4.35 -5.20
CA GLU A 167 10.12 -4.13 -5.43
C GLU A 167 10.80 -3.60 -4.15
N PHE A 168 10.19 -2.62 -3.49
CA PHE A 168 10.70 -2.07 -2.24
C PHE A 168 10.83 -3.12 -1.14
N TRP A 169 9.79 -3.92 -0.92
CA TRP A 169 9.77 -4.91 0.16
C TRP A 169 10.65 -6.13 -0.10
N LYS A 170 10.99 -6.40 -1.36
CA LYS A 170 11.98 -7.44 -1.70
C LYS A 170 13.41 -7.06 -1.33
N ARG A 171 13.70 -5.78 -1.09
CA ARG A 171 15.05 -5.35 -0.79
C ARG A 171 15.46 -5.86 0.59
N LYS A 172 16.66 -6.45 0.69
CA LYS A 172 17.17 -7.08 1.93
C LYS A 172 17.71 -6.07 2.95
N ASP A 173 17.84 -4.82 2.55
CA ASP A 173 18.33 -3.70 3.35
C ASP A 173 17.23 -3.03 4.18
N VAL A 174 15.95 -3.35 3.93
CA VAL A 174 14.84 -2.85 4.74
C VAL A 174 14.96 -3.40 6.16
N LYS A 175 15.35 -2.55 7.10
CA LYS A 175 15.52 -2.87 8.52
C LYS A 175 14.63 -1.98 9.37
N MET A 176 14.27 -2.49 10.54
CA MET A 176 13.65 -1.69 11.59
C MET A 176 14.72 -0.79 12.22
N GLU A 177 14.46 0.51 12.26
CA GLU A 177 15.28 1.48 12.97
C GLU A 177 14.48 2.02 14.16
N ALA A 178 15.08 1.97 15.35
CA ALA A 178 14.46 2.55 16.53
C ALA A 178 14.51 4.08 16.42
N ILE A 179 13.36 4.74 16.52
CA ILE A 179 13.25 6.20 16.63
C ILE A 179 13.14 6.62 18.10
N LEU A 180 12.47 5.79 18.91
CA LEU A 180 12.24 6.09 20.32
C LEU A 180 12.99 5.13 21.20
N ARG A 181 13.83 5.68 22.09
CA ARG A 181 14.52 4.93 23.14
C ARG A 181 13.79 5.06 24.47
N LYS A 182 14.03 4.09 25.34
CA LYS A 182 13.36 3.74 26.61
C LYS A 182 13.05 4.86 27.64
N ASP A 183 13.45 6.10 27.40
CA ASP A 183 13.44 7.15 28.43
C ASP A 183 12.28 8.15 28.30
N ILE A 184 11.48 8.09 27.22
CA ILE A 184 10.34 9.00 27.04
C ILE A 184 9.06 8.44 27.67
N HIS A 185 8.77 7.17 27.41
CA HIS A 185 7.69 6.43 28.05
C HIS A 185 8.26 5.46 29.06
N TYR A 186 7.68 5.38 30.26
CA TYR A 186 8.12 4.43 31.29
C TYR A 186 7.24 3.19 31.40
N ALA A 187 6.22 3.08 30.55
CA ALA A 187 5.37 1.90 30.43
C ALA A 187 4.99 1.64 28.97
N ALA A 188 4.50 0.42 28.71
CA ALA A 188 4.18 -0.05 27.36
C ALA A 188 3.34 0.96 26.56
N VAL A 189 3.71 1.10 25.28
CA VAL A 189 2.99 1.92 24.32
C VAL A 189 2.01 1.00 23.57
N ASP A 190 0.72 1.31 23.59
CA ASP A 190 -0.33 0.49 22.92
C ASP A 190 -0.99 1.24 21.75
N GLY A 191 -0.89 2.58 21.76
CA GLY A 191 -1.42 3.44 20.71
C GLY A 191 -0.29 4.09 19.93
N VAL A 192 -0.31 3.96 18.59
CA VAL A 192 0.46 4.80 17.68
C VAL A 192 -0.42 5.25 16.53
N HIS A 193 -0.22 6.48 16.08
CA HIS A 193 -0.92 7.02 14.94
C HIS A 193 -0.02 7.93 14.11
N LEU A 194 -0.12 7.80 12.79
CA LEU A 194 0.55 8.69 11.84
C LEU A 194 -0.42 9.78 11.39
N MET A 195 0.07 11.01 11.34
CA MET A 195 -0.68 12.18 10.89
C MET A 195 0.12 12.93 9.83
N ASN A 196 -0.56 13.86 9.15
CA ASN A 196 0.03 14.74 8.15
C ASN A 196 0.85 13.99 7.09
N SER A 197 0.23 12.99 6.43
CA SER A 197 0.88 12.14 5.41
C SER A 197 2.11 11.36 5.91
N GLY A 198 2.20 11.09 7.21
CA GLY A 198 3.32 10.37 7.82
C GLY A 198 4.45 11.26 8.32
N MET A 199 4.28 12.58 8.32
CA MET A 199 5.27 13.51 8.87
C MET A 199 5.19 13.64 10.39
N LEU A 200 4.03 13.38 10.99
CA LEU A 200 3.86 13.43 12.44
C LEU A 200 3.54 12.04 12.97
N CYS A 201 4.21 11.66 14.05
CA CYS A 201 3.92 10.46 14.83
C CYS A 201 3.33 10.88 16.17
N VAL A 202 2.30 10.17 16.64
CA VAL A 202 1.81 10.27 18.00
C VAL A 202 1.74 8.91 18.65
N SER A 203 2.20 8.81 19.90
CA SER A 203 2.08 7.64 20.75
C SER A 203 1.16 7.89 21.94
N GLY A 204 0.57 6.81 22.43
CA GLY A 204 -0.14 6.75 23.69
C GLY A 204 0.34 5.56 24.50
N SER A 205 0.66 5.79 25.77
CA SER A 205 1.22 4.79 26.67
C SER A 205 0.33 4.50 27.88
N ARG A 206 0.56 3.32 28.49
CA ARG A 206 0.05 2.96 29.81
C ARG A 206 0.56 3.85 30.94
N ASP A 207 1.62 4.63 30.70
CA ASP A 207 2.07 5.66 31.63
C ASP A 207 1.13 6.88 31.72
N ARG A 208 0.08 6.88 30.87
CA ARG A 208 -0.99 7.87 30.75
C ARG A 208 -0.58 9.14 30.00
N SER A 209 0.57 9.13 29.35
CA SER A 209 1.07 10.24 28.54
C SER A 209 0.77 10.04 27.05
N ILE A 210 0.79 11.17 26.34
CA ILE A 210 0.77 11.24 24.88
C ILE A 210 2.01 12.01 24.45
N VAL A 211 2.73 11.47 23.47
CA VAL A 211 3.93 12.09 22.93
C VAL A 211 3.82 12.20 21.42
N MET A 212 4.23 13.34 20.90
CA MET A 212 4.21 13.65 19.48
C MET A 212 5.63 13.90 18.98
N TRP A 213 5.95 13.38 17.81
CA TRP A 213 7.23 13.57 17.14
C TRP A 213 7.02 14.11 15.74
N ASP A 214 7.92 15.00 15.34
CA ASP A 214 8.11 15.35 13.95
C ASP A 214 9.09 14.35 13.33
N LEU A 215 8.58 13.55 12.41
CA LEU A 215 9.38 12.59 11.69
C LEU A 215 10.22 13.26 10.61
N SER A 216 9.93 14.48 10.17
CA SER A 216 10.71 15.19 9.14
C SER A 216 12.21 15.19 9.47
N ASP A 217 12.54 15.48 10.72
CA ASP A 217 13.93 15.55 11.17
C ASP A 217 14.55 14.15 11.32
N VAL A 218 13.79 13.18 11.85
CA VAL A 218 14.29 11.81 11.99
C VAL A 218 14.57 11.18 10.62
N LEU A 219 13.70 11.41 9.65
CA LEU A 219 13.88 10.93 8.28
C LEU A 219 15.08 11.59 7.57
N ASN A 220 15.54 12.76 8.05
CA ASN A 220 16.72 13.46 7.55
C ASN A 220 17.99 13.19 8.38
N GLY A 221 17.96 12.20 9.30
CA GLY A 221 19.10 11.87 10.18
C GLY A 221 19.33 12.87 11.31
N GLY A 222 18.34 13.71 11.59
CA GLY A 222 18.31 14.65 12.71
C GLY A 222 18.02 13.97 14.05
N THR A 223 18.09 14.78 15.11
CA THR A 223 17.94 14.34 16.51
C THR A 223 16.51 13.96 16.90
N GLU A 224 16.41 12.91 17.70
CA GLU A 224 15.20 12.30 18.30
C GLU A 224 14.55 13.19 19.38
N VAL A 225 14.13 14.42 19.07
CA VAL A 225 13.47 15.28 20.07
C VAL A 225 11.96 15.17 19.95
N PRO A 226 11.22 14.80 21.01
CA PRO A 226 9.77 14.86 20.98
C PRO A 226 9.33 16.30 20.72
N TYR A 227 8.47 16.47 19.72
CA TYR A 227 7.91 17.77 19.36
C TYR A 227 7.04 18.31 20.50
N HIS A 228 6.16 17.46 21.04
CA HIS A 228 5.34 17.77 22.21
C HIS A 228 5.15 16.57 23.14
N VAL A 229 5.12 16.82 24.45
CA VAL A 229 4.87 15.81 25.48
C VAL A 229 3.74 16.29 26.37
N SER A 230 2.69 15.49 26.53
CA SER A 230 1.63 15.70 27.50
C SER A 230 1.70 14.61 28.58
N LEU A 231 2.34 14.94 29.70
CA LEU A 231 2.37 14.08 30.88
C LEU A 231 1.00 14.07 31.55
N ASN A 232 0.50 12.89 31.92
CA ASN A 232 -0.86 12.71 32.46
C ASN A 232 -1.96 13.23 31.52
N ALA A 233 -1.80 13.02 30.23
CA ALA A 233 -2.81 13.29 29.21
C ALA A 233 -4.16 12.66 29.58
N HIS A 234 -4.14 11.47 30.18
CA HIS A 234 -5.31 10.77 30.71
C HIS A 234 -5.15 10.37 32.19
N LYS A 235 -6.25 9.99 32.84
CA LYS A 235 -6.22 9.42 34.21
C LYS A 235 -5.95 7.92 34.21
N GLY A 236 -6.05 7.27 33.05
CA GLY A 236 -5.82 5.85 32.81
C GLY A 236 -4.99 5.64 31.55
N TRP A 237 -4.74 4.38 31.21
CA TRP A 237 -3.89 4.02 30.06
C TRP A 237 -4.41 4.62 28.77
N VAL A 238 -3.53 5.22 27.96
CA VAL A 238 -3.88 5.63 26.61
C VAL A 238 -3.74 4.42 25.70
N TRP A 239 -4.84 4.01 25.07
CA TRP A 239 -4.93 2.69 24.45
C TRP A 239 -4.90 2.71 22.92
N LYS A 240 -5.68 3.58 22.28
CA LYS A 240 -5.66 3.80 20.83
C LYS A 240 -5.79 5.28 20.51
N LEU A 241 -5.33 5.61 19.31
CA LEU A 241 -5.29 6.95 18.74
C LEU A 241 -5.94 6.92 17.36
N ALA A 242 -6.59 8.01 16.97
CA ALA A 242 -7.13 8.23 15.63
C ALA A 242 -7.05 9.72 15.27
N SER A 243 -7.24 10.07 13.99
CA SER A 243 -7.30 11.47 13.58
C SER A 243 -8.34 11.69 12.49
N CYS A 244 -8.94 12.88 12.48
CA CYS A 244 -9.74 13.42 11.39
C CYS A 244 -9.20 14.80 11.03
N GLY A 245 -8.63 14.93 9.83
CA GLY A 245 -7.92 16.14 9.43
C GLY A 245 -6.79 16.46 10.41
N GLU A 246 -6.81 17.67 10.96
CA GLU A 246 -5.83 18.16 11.93
C GLU A 246 -6.18 17.84 13.39
N THR A 247 -7.33 17.20 13.65
CA THR A 247 -7.71 16.86 15.03
C THR A 247 -7.31 15.43 15.33
N MET A 248 -6.59 15.24 16.43
CA MET A 248 -6.27 13.93 16.95
C MET A 248 -7.22 13.56 18.09
N TYR A 249 -7.58 12.29 18.18
CA TYR A 249 -8.37 11.73 19.26
C TYR A 249 -7.62 10.60 19.95
N SER A 250 -7.68 10.58 21.28
CA SER A 250 -7.14 9.49 22.11
C SER A 250 -8.25 8.82 22.88
N CYS A 251 -8.17 7.49 23.01
CA CYS A 251 -9.07 6.71 23.86
C CYS A 251 -8.30 6.13 25.04
N SER A 252 -8.99 6.02 26.19
CA SER A 252 -8.35 5.60 27.43
C SER A 252 -9.21 4.69 28.30
N PHE A 253 -8.51 3.95 29.16
CA PHE A 253 -9.09 3.18 30.26
C PHE A 253 -9.77 4.05 31.33
N ASP A 254 -9.61 5.37 31.31
CA ASP A 254 -10.34 6.30 32.18
C ASP A 254 -11.79 6.59 31.72
N ALA A 255 -12.28 5.84 30.74
CA ALA A 255 -13.61 6.00 30.13
C ALA A 255 -13.81 7.34 29.42
N THR A 256 -12.73 7.98 28.95
CA THR A 256 -12.83 9.20 28.15
C THR A 256 -12.20 9.04 26.77
N LEU A 257 -12.78 9.76 25.79
CA LEU A 257 -12.05 10.17 24.59
C LEU A 257 -11.65 11.64 24.75
N LYS A 258 -10.44 11.99 24.34
CA LYS A 258 -10.00 13.39 24.30
C LYS A 258 -9.67 13.80 22.88
N SER A 259 -10.10 15.00 22.49
CA SER A 259 -9.63 15.65 21.27
C SER A 259 -8.43 16.54 21.57
N TRP A 260 -7.51 16.58 20.62
CA TRP A 260 -6.28 17.33 20.72
C TRP A 260 -6.07 18.10 19.43
N HIS A 261 -5.75 19.37 19.58
CA HIS A 261 -5.23 20.20 18.50
C HIS A 261 -3.78 20.52 18.75
N PHE A 262 -3.04 20.62 17.66
CA PHE A 262 -1.70 21.15 17.64
C PHE A 262 -1.76 22.61 17.21
N THR A 263 -1.56 23.53 18.15
CA THR A 263 -1.30 24.94 17.82
C THR A 263 -0.63 25.60 19.01
N PRO A 264 0.56 26.20 18.85
CA PRO A 264 1.91 25.60 18.90
C PRO A 264 2.24 24.66 20.10
N SER A 265 1.26 24.19 20.86
CA SER A 265 1.42 23.13 21.86
C SER A 265 0.29 22.11 21.73
N LEU A 266 0.50 20.89 22.25
CA LEU A 266 -0.53 19.86 22.27
C LEU A 266 -1.53 20.15 23.40
N GLN A 267 -2.72 20.64 23.04
CA GLN A 267 -3.76 21.01 24.01
C GLN A 267 -5.00 20.12 23.85
N SER A 268 -5.51 19.62 24.98
CA SER A 268 -6.78 18.91 25.03
C SER A 268 -7.92 19.92 24.89
N GLN A 269 -8.75 19.79 23.87
CA GLN A 269 -9.83 20.73 23.59
C GLN A 269 -11.17 20.24 24.13
N SER A 270 -11.51 18.98 23.86
CA SER A 270 -12.80 18.37 24.23
C SER A 270 -12.60 17.04 24.92
N VAL A 271 -13.46 16.73 25.89
CA VAL A 271 -13.48 15.45 26.60
C VAL A 271 -14.86 14.82 26.44
N PHE A 272 -14.91 13.69 25.74
CA PHE A 272 -16.12 12.91 25.52
C PHE A 272 -16.18 11.79 26.55
N GLN A 273 -17.30 11.70 27.27
CA GLN A 273 -17.50 10.69 28.31
C GLN A 273 -18.08 9.41 27.72
N CYS A 274 -17.40 8.30 27.96
CA CYS A 274 -17.88 6.97 27.60
C CYS A 274 -18.49 6.26 28.82
N GLU A 275 -19.29 5.23 28.57
CA GLU A 275 -19.91 4.42 29.63
C GLU A 275 -18.88 3.61 30.44
N ALA A 276 -17.78 3.21 29.80
CA ALA A 276 -16.68 2.45 30.41
C ALA A 276 -15.37 2.73 29.64
N ALA A 277 -14.29 2.06 30.05
CA ALA A 277 -12.98 2.11 29.37
C ALA A 277 -13.14 1.99 27.86
N ALA A 278 -12.54 2.93 27.13
CA ALA A 278 -12.56 2.97 25.67
C ALA A 278 -11.35 2.21 25.12
N LEU A 279 -11.62 1.11 24.41
CA LEU A 279 -10.62 0.16 23.91
C LEU A 279 -10.33 0.33 22.41
N SER A 280 -11.19 1.06 21.71
CA SER A 280 -10.98 1.38 20.30
C SER A 280 -11.62 2.71 19.97
N VAL A 281 -11.02 3.40 19.00
CA VAL A 281 -11.50 4.68 18.49
C VAL A 281 -11.33 4.71 16.98
N ALA A 282 -12.33 5.25 16.31
CA ALA A 282 -12.28 5.56 14.89
C ALA A 282 -12.93 6.91 14.65
N CYS A 283 -12.46 7.64 13.65
CA CYS A 283 -13.04 8.92 13.28
C CYS A 283 -13.14 9.00 11.75
N ALA A 284 -14.29 9.46 11.26
CA ALA A 284 -14.49 9.84 9.86
C ALA A 284 -15.56 10.93 9.79
N ASN A 285 -15.40 11.91 8.88
CA ASN A 285 -16.42 12.92 8.57
C ASN A 285 -17.03 13.66 9.79
N ASN A 286 -16.19 14.03 10.77
CA ASN A 286 -16.60 14.66 12.04
C ASN A 286 -17.45 13.76 12.97
N LEU A 287 -17.52 12.47 12.68
CA LEU A 287 -18.12 11.48 13.56
C LEU A 287 -17.00 10.68 14.24
N LEU A 288 -17.04 10.66 15.56
CA LEU A 288 -16.12 9.92 16.42
C LEU A 288 -16.84 8.71 17.00
N ALA A 289 -16.27 7.52 16.81
CA ALA A 289 -16.79 6.27 17.34
C ALA A 289 -15.88 5.73 18.44
N ALA A 290 -16.46 5.29 19.56
CA ALA A 290 -15.79 4.70 20.70
C ALA A 290 -16.28 3.28 20.95
N GLY A 291 -15.37 2.30 20.98
CA GLY A 291 -15.67 0.93 21.34
C GLY A 291 -15.31 0.71 22.80
N THR A 292 -16.28 0.32 23.62
CA THR A 292 -16.11 0.30 25.07
C THR A 292 -16.01 -1.13 25.63
N TYR A 293 -15.42 -1.23 26.82
CA TYR A 293 -15.48 -2.44 27.64
C TYR A 293 -16.91 -2.80 28.06
N ALA A 294 -17.82 -1.82 28.11
CA ALA A 294 -19.25 -2.00 28.35
C ALA A 294 -20.01 -2.54 27.12
N ARG A 295 -19.31 -3.09 26.12
CA ARG A 295 -19.87 -3.82 24.96
C ARG A 295 -20.64 -2.90 24.01
N SER A 296 -20.47 -1.60 24.15
CA SER A 296 -21.16 -0.58 23.37
C SER A 296 -20.23 0.09 22.37
N VAL A 297 -20.80 0.49 21.23
CA VAL A 297 -20.20 1.43 20.28
C VAL A 297 -20.92 2.77 20.49
N MET A 298 -20.23 3.75 21.05
CA MET A 298 -20.77 5.09 21.28
C MET A 298 -20.33 6.04 20.17
N LEU A 299 -21.25 6.89 19.71
CA LEU A 299 -21.00 7.85 18.64
C LEU A 299 -21.11 9.28 19.15
N PHE A 300 -20.17 10.12 18.75
CA PHE A 300 -20.13 11.55 19.06
C PHE A 300 -20.00 12.34 17.75
N ASP A 301 -20.90 13.28 17.50
CA ASP A 301 -20.69 14.28 16.44
C ASP A 301 -19.86 15.41 17.03
N THR A 302 -18.66 15.60 16.50
CA THR A 302 -17.68 16.56 17.03
C THR A 302 -18.13 18.01 16.85
N ARG A 303 -19.18 18.26 16.07
CA ARG A 303 -19.80 19.58 15.85
C ARG A 303 -21.00 19.83 16.76
N ALA A 304 -21.69 18.77 17.19
CA ALA A 304 -22.94 18.86 17.95
C ALA A 304 -22.73 18.92 19.48
N GLY A 305 -21.48 18.84 19.95
CA GLY A 305 -21.09 18.96 21.35
C GLY A 305 -20.42 17.72 21.92
N LEU A 306 -20.40 17.59 23.25
CA LEU A 306 -19.68 16.53 23.96
C LEU A 306 -20.51 15.28 24.30
N LEU A 307 -21.84 15.38 24.11
CA LEU A 307 -22.75 14.27 24.38
C LEU A 307 -22.74 13.28 23.23
N HIS A 308 -22.90 12.00 23.55
CA HIS A 308 -23.05 10.99 22.51
C HIS A 308 -24.37 11.20 21.77
N VAL A 309 -24.33 11.11 20.45
CA VAL A 309 -25.50 11.21 19.57
C VAL A 309 -26.19 9.84 19.50
N ASN A 310 -25.43 8.75 19.60
CA ASN A 310 -25.99 7.41 19.61
C ASN A 310 -25.12 6.42 20.40
N SER A 311 -25.70 5.29 20.78
CA SER A 311 -25.02 4.19 21.45
C SER A 311 -25.61 2.85 21.04
N TYR A 312 -24.75 1.95 20.58
CA TYR A 312 -25.15 0.66 20.03
C TYR A 312 -24.62 -0.48 20.87
N ARG A 313 -25.52 -1.34 21.38
CA ARG A 313 -25.17 -2.56 22.13
C ARG A 313 -25.43 -3.79 21.28
N THR A 314 -24.59 -4.01 20.28
CA THR A 314 -24.67 -5.19 19.41
C THR A 314 -23.87 -6.38 19.91
N HIS A 315 -22.84 -6.12 20.71
CA HIS A 315 -21.90 -7.12 21.17
C HIS A 315 -22.24 -7.67 22.56
N GLN A 316 -21.84 -8.90 22.81
CA GLN A 316 -22.00 -9.57 24.11
C GLN A 316 -20.74 -9.46 24.99
N ASN A 317 -19.64 -8.95 24.45
CA ASN A 317 -18.39 -8.71 25.15
C ASN A 317 -17.73 -7.41 24.65
N ALA A 318 -16.57 -7.05 25.18
CA ALA A 318 -15.87 -5.79 24.91
C ALA A 318 -15.64 -5.55 23.40
N VAL A 319 -15.72 -4.29 22.97
CA VAL A 319 -15.45 -3.88 21.59
C VAL A 319 -13.99 -3.46 21.46
N ILE A 320 -13.18 -4.29 20.83
CA ILE A 320 -11.70 -4.19 20.86
C ILE A 320 -11.10 -3.54 19.61
N ALA A 321 -11.82 -3.51 18.50
CA ALA A 321 -11.42 -2.75 17.33
C ALA A 321 -12.60 -2.08 16.63
N LEU A 322 -12.32 -0.91 16.05
CA LEU A 322 -13.25 -0.12 15.27
C LEU A 322 -12.59 0.34 13.98
N SER A 323 -13.38 0.45 12.92
CA SER A 323 -12.98 1.07 11.66
C SER A 323 -14.18 1.73 11.01
N MET A 324 -13.95 2.78 10.23
CA MET A 324 -14.99 3.56 9.56
C MET A 324 -14.59 3.79 8.11
N SER A 325 -15.53 3.59 7.18
CA SER A 325 -15.36 3.90 5.77
C SER A 325 -16.70 4.36 5.20
N GLY A 326 -16.73 5.55 4.59
CA GLY A 326 -17.97 6.21 4.20
C GLY A 326 -18.96 6.33 5.36
N ASP A 327 -20.22 5.94 5.10
CA ASP A 327 -21.30 5.94 6.10
C ASP A 327 -21.30 4.68 6.99
N LEU A 328 -20.31 3.80 6.89
CA LEU A 328 -20.30 2.51 7.59
C LEU A 328 -19.31 2.50 8.76
N ILE A 329 -19.74 1.88 9.86
CA ILE A 329 -18.91 1.59 11.02
C ILE A 329 -18.81 0.08 11.15
N VAL A 330 -17.60 -0.41 11.34
CA VAL A 330 -17.33 -1.83 11.60
C VAL A 330 -16.70 -1.95 12.98
N SER A 331 -17.27 -2.82 13.81
CA SER A 331 -16.79 -3.12 15.15
C SER A 331 -16.48 -4.60 15.32
N ALA A 332 -15.36 -4.91 15.97
CA ALA A 332 -14.95 -6.26 16.32
C ALA A 332 -14.92 -6.42 17.84
N SER A 333 -15.31 -7.61 18.31
CA SER A 333 -15.46 -7.89 19.74
C SER A 333 -14.91 -9.26 20.12
N GLU A 334 -14.51 -9.37 21.38
CA GLU A 334 -14.22 -10.63 22.06
C GLU A 334 -15.42 -11.60 22.09
N ASP A 335 -16.64 -11.15 21.72
CA ASP A 335 -17.79 -12.03 21.52
C ASP A 335 -17.71 -12.88 20.23
N ARG A 336 -16.55 -12.83 19.57
CA ARG A 336 -16.19 -13.57 18.34
C ARG A 336 -16.98 -13.11 17.11
N THR A 337 -17.53 -11.90 17.15
CA THR A 337 -18.30 -11.35 16.03
C THR A 337 -17.80 -9.99 15.57
N VAL A 338 -18.11 -9.69 14.32
CA VAL A 338 -17.97 -8.37 13.72
C VAL A 338 -19.36 -7.82 13.48
N ALA A 339 -19.64 -6.61 13.93
CA ALA A 339 -20.90 -5.93 13.64
C ALA A 339 -20.66 -4.78 12.67
N VAL A 340 -21.59 -4.60 11.74
CA VAL A 340 -21.60 -3.53 10.76
C VAL A 340 -22.80 -2.65 11.01
N TRP A 341 -22.57 -1.34 11.02
CA TRP A 341 -23.54 -0.31 11.29
C TRP A 341 -23.58 0.72 10.17
N ASP A 342 -24.78 1.14 9.80
CA ASP A 342 -25.01 2.26 8.90
C ASP A 342 -25.30 3.52 9.72
N GLN A 343 -24.45 4.53 9.56
CA GLN A 343 -24.54 5.81 10.24
C GLN A 343 -25.79 6.59 9.83
N ARG A 344 -26.14 6.57 8.53
CA ARG A 344 -27.29 7.31 7.99
C ARG A 344 -28.60 6.67 8.40
N ALA A 345 -28.67 5.35 8.32
CA ALA A 345 -29.89 4.61 8.67
C ALA A 345 -30.07 4.47 10.19
N GLY A 346 -29.02 4.70 10.99
CA GLY A 346 -29.09 4.57 12.44
C GLY A 346 -29.48 3.17 12.89
N LYS A 347 -29.06 2.12 12.15
CA LYS A 347 -29.31 0.72 12.51
C LYS A 347 -28.13 -0.21 12.23
N VAL A 348 -28.10 -1.33 12.96
CA VAL A 348 -27.22 -2.47 12.66
C VAL A 348 -27.60 -3.01 11.29
N LEU A 349 -26.63 -3.13 10.38
CA LEU A 349 -26.83 -3.80 9.09
C LEU A 349 -26.68 -5.30 9.24
N LYS A 350 -25.56 -5.74 9.82
CA LYS A 350 -25.23 -7.17 9.91
C LYS A 350 -24.39 -7.46 11.15
N LYS A 351 -24.59 -8.64 11.73
CA LYS A 351 -23.72 -9.23 12.74
C LYS A 351 -23.14 -10.51 12.16
N ILE A 352 -21.82 -10.56 12.04
CA ILE A 352 -21.08 -11.58 11.31
C ILE A 352 -20.34 -12.44 12.32
N LYS A 353 -20.60 -13.75 12.29
CA LYS A 353 -19.82 -14.72 13.05
C LYS A 353 -18.70 -15.20 12.13
N LEU A 354 -17.46 -14.96 12.53
CA LEU A 354 -16.29 -15.38 11.76
C LEU A 354 -15.97 -16.88 11.94
N TYR A 355 -16.52 -17.48 12.99
CA TYR A 355 -16.26 -18.85 13.39
C TYR A 355 -17.60 -19.60 13.45
N GLU A 356 -17.74 -20.64 12.64
CA GLU A 356 -18.97 -21.42 12.54
C GLU A 356 -19.10 -22.44 13.68
N ASN A 357 -17.97 -22.97 14.17
CA ASN A 357 -17.94 -24.05 15.15
C ASN A 357 -17.50 -23.56 16.54
N LYS A 358 -18.19 -24.03 17.59
CA LYS A 358 -17.78 -23.77 18.98
C LYS A 358 -16.42 -24.38 19.33
N SER A 359 -15.95 -25.36 18.54
CA SER A 359 -14.65 -26.01 18.66
C SER A 359 -13.49 -25.21 18.05
N ASP A 360 -13.75 -24.10 17.36
CA ASP A 360 -12.69 -23.19 16.90
C ASP A 360 -12.08 -22.47 18.10
N ASP A 361 -11.05 -23.08 18.68
CA ASP A 361 -9.87 -22.56 19.42
C ASP A 361 -9.98 -21.29 20.30
N ASN A 362 -11.20 -20.90 20.69
CA ASN A 362 -11.55 -19.64 21.36
C ASN A 362 -10.99 -18.39 20.67
N ALA A 363 -10.86 -18.41 19.34
CA ALA A 363 -10.38 -17.27 18.56
C ALA A 363 -11.40 -16.13 18.54
N PHE A 364 -10.92 -14.89 18.46
CA PHE A 364 -11.75 -13.70 18.31
C PHE A 364 -11.05 -12.61 17.48
N PRO A 365 -11.82 -11.75 16.77
CA PRO A 365 -11.27 -10.70 15.91
C PRO A 365 -10.60 -9.60 16.73
N MET A 366 -9.35 -9.27 16.42
CA MET A 366 -8.49 -8.35 17.17
C MET A 366 -8.24 -7.02 16.46
N SER A 367 -8.19 -7.03 15.13
CA SER A 367 -7.79 -5.87 14.34
C SER A 367 -8.60 -5.77 13.04
N LEU A 368 -8.82 -4.54 12.59
CA LEU A 368 -9.67 -4.23 11.43
C LEU A 368 -8.94 -3.30 10.47
N SER A 369 -9.10 -3.58 9.18
CA SER A 369 -8.74 -2.66 8.11
C SER A 369 -9.89 -2.60 7.10
N PHE A 370 -10.55 -1.45 7.04
CA PHE A 370 -11.77 -1.27 6.26
C PHE A 370 -11.59 -0.18 5.21
N SER A 371 -11.91 -0.51 3.96
CA SER A 371 -12.12 0.41 2.85
C SER A 371 -13.46 0.09 2.20
N GLU A 372 -13.93 0.94 1.29
CA GLU A 372 -15.27 0.80 0.67
C GLU A 372 -15.54 -0.60 0.11
N ASN A 373 -14.51 -1.25 -0.45
CA ASN A 373 -14.64 -2.53 -1.16
C ASN A 373 -13.98 -3.72 -0.45
N LEU A 374 -13.25 -3.50 0.65
CA LEU A 374 -12.49 -4.55 1.33
C LEU A 374 -12.55 -4.38 2.84
N LEU A 375 -12.86 -5.48 3.53
CA LEU A 375 -12.73 -5.57 4.97
C LEU A 375 -11.79 -6.72 5.32
N TYR A 376 -10.65 -6.38 5.89
CA TYR A 376 -9.76 -7.36 6.51
C TYR A 376 -9.95 -7.37 8.02
N VAL A 377 -9.99 -8.59 8.58
CA VAL A 377 -10.10 -8.82 10.02
C VAL A 377 -8.99 -9.75 10.45
N GLY A 378 -8.09 -9.28 11.30
CA GLY A 378 -7.06 -10.12 11.93
C GLY A 378 -7.57 -10.68 13.25
N ASP A 379 -7.29 -11.94 13.57
CA ASP A 379 -7.76 -12.58 14.79
C ASP A 379 -6.67 -12.82 15.86
N SER A 380 -7.11 -13.31 17.02
CA SER A 380 -6.25 -13.64 18.16
C SER A 380 -5.36 -14.87 17.97
N LYS A 381 -5.41 -15.54 16.80
CA LYS A 381 -4.66 -16.77 16.50
C LYS A 381 -3.72 -16.64 15.29
N GLY A 382 -3.65 -15.46 14.68
CA GLY A 382 -2.74 -15.22 13.55
C GLY A 382 -3.43 -15.33 12.19
N LYS A 383 -4.75 -15.53 12.14
CA LYS A 383 -5.52 -15.70 10.91
C LYS A 383 -6.06 -14.37 10.41
N LEU A 384 -5.99 -14.19 9.10
CA LEU A 384 -6.53 -13.03 8.40
C LEU A 384 -7.80 -13.43 7.64
N HIS A 385 -8.92 -12.81 7.97
CA HIS A 385 -10.20 -13.00 7.27
C HIS A 385 -10.44 -11.86 6.30
N LEU A 386 -10.79 -12.19 5.07
CA LEU A 386 -11.21 -11.25 4.03
C LEU A 386 -12.72 -11.33 3.86
N LEU A 387 -13.38 -10.19 4.00
CA LEU A 387 -14.82 -10.04 3.81
C LEU A 387 -15.10 -9.08 2.65
N ASN A 388 -16.17 -9.36 1.91
CA ASN A 388 -16.65 -8.53 0.81
C ASN A 388 -17.78 -7.60 1.28
N PRO A 389 -17.55 -6.29 1.46
CA PRO A 389 -18.57 -5.32 1.86
C PRO A 389 -19.63 -5.05 0.77
N ALA A 390 -19.39 -5.46 -0.48
CA ALA A 390 -20.26 -5.13 -1.61
C ALA A 390 -21.71 -5.53 -1.34
N HIS A 391 -22.62 -4.66 -1.79
CA HIS A 391 -24.07 -4.79 -1.60
C HIS A 391 -24.52 -4.91 -0.14
N GLY A 392 -23.66 -4.59 0.83
CA GLY A 392 -23.96 -4.67 2.25
C GLY A 392 -24.02 -6.11 2.79
N TRP A 393 -23.50 -7.09 2.06
CA TRP A 393 -23.55 -8.49 2.47
C TRP A 393 -22.40 -8.88 3.41
N PHE A 394 -21.19 -8.35 3.27
CA PHE A 394 -20.07 -8.68 4.17
C PHE A 394 -19.82 -10.19 4.30
N ASP A 395 -19.92 -10.92 3.19
CA ASP A 395 -19.70 -12.35 3.19
C ASP A 395 -18.19 -12.65 3.31
N ILE A 396 -17.86 -13.72 4.02
CA ILE A 396 -16.47 -14.16 4.17
C ILE A 396 -16.03 -14.75 2.84
N VAL A 397 -15.05 -14.11 2.21
CA VAL A 397 -14.49 -14.53 0.92
C VAL A 397 -13.42 -15.58 1.14
N GLU A 398 -12.54 -15.33 2.10
CA GLU A 398 -11.38 -16.18 2.37
C GLU A 398 -10.95 -16.02 3.84
N SER A 399 -10.34 -17.05 4.40
CA SER A 399 -9.70 -16.98 5.71
C SER A 399 -8.32 -17.63 5.62
N CYS A 400 -7.28 -16.79 5.59
CA CYS A 400 -5.91 -17.17 5.26
C CYS A 400 -5.03 -17.24 6.50
N GLU A 401 -4.12 -18.22 6.51
CA GLU A 401 -2.97 -18.19 7.40
C GLU A 401 -1.87 -17.34 6.77
N VAL A 402 -1.64 -16.16 7.33
CA VAL A 402 -0.56 -15.25 6.91
C VAL A 402 0.79 -15.62 7.54
N GLY A 403 0.82 -16.73 8.29
CA GLY A 403 1.98 -17.34 8.94
C GLY A 403 2.43 -16.70 10.25
N HIS A 404 1.62 -15.81 10.82
CA HIS A 404 1.78 -15.40 12.22
C HIS A 404 1.45 -16.56 13.17
N THR A 405 2.19 -16.67 14.27
CA THR A 405 2.02 -17.75 15.26
C THR A 405 1.26 -17.29 16.51
N ALA A 406 0.95 -15.99 16.59
CA ALA A 406 0.25 -15.37 17.70
C ALA A 406 -0.77 -14.32 17.23
N LYS A 407 -1.27 -13.50 18.15
CA LYS A 407 -2.40 -12.59 17.93
C LYS A 407 -2.03 -11.50 16.91
N LEU A 408 -2.91 -11.26 15.93
CA LEU A 408 -2.78 -10.14 15.00
C LEU A 408 -3.18 -8.82 15.65
N THR A 409 -2.18 -8.03 16.04
CA THR A 409 -2.35 -6.75 16.72
C THR A 409 -2.73 -5.61 15.77
N CYS A 410 -2.33 -5.70 14.50
CA CYS A 410 -2.72 -4.75 13.47
C CYS A 410 -2.86 -5.42 12.11
N VAL A 411 -3.82 -4.91 11.34
CA VAL A 411 -3.95 -5.15 9.90
C VAL A 411 -4.12 -3.80 9.22
N LYS A 412 -3.31 -3.54 8.18
CA LYS A 412 -3.45 -2.39 7.28
C LYS A 412 -3.34 -2.88 5.85
N HIS A 413 -4.27 -2.47 5.00
CA HIS A 413 -4.20 -2.77 3.57
C HIS A 413 -4.10 -1.48 2.77
N GLY A 414 -3.36 -1.56 1.66
CA GLY A 414 -3.36 -0.57 0.59
C GLY A 414 -3.54 -1.25 -0.76
N MET A 415 -3.42 -0.49 -1.85
CA MET A 415 -3.50 -1.06 -3.20
C MET A 415 -2.31 -2.00 -3.52
N GLY A 416 -1.15 -1.76 -2.92
CA GLY A 416 0.10 -2.47 -3.26
C GLY A 416 0.53 -3.58 -2.31
N SER A 417 0.06 -3.57 -1.06
CA SER A 417 0.43 -4.58 -0.06
C SER A 417 -0.55 -4.62 1.11
N ILE A 418 -0.49 -5.72 1.86
CA ILE A 418 -1.16 -5.90 3.15
C ILE A 418 -0.08 -6.04 4.22
N LEU A 419 -0.17 -5.22 5.25
CA LEU A 419 0.69 -5.28 6.41
C LEU A 419 -0.06 -5.88 7.59
N THR A 420 0.57 -6.86 8.23
CA THR A 420 0.08 -7.48 9.46
C THR A 420 1.16 -7.46 10.52
N SER A 421 0.79 -7.15 11.76
CA SER A 421 1.70 -7.23 12.91
C SER A 421 1.14 -8.16 13.98
N SER A 422 2.04 -8.78 14.75
CA SER A 422 1.65 -9.79 15.72
C SER A 422 2.45 -9.72 17.02
N THR A 423 1.85 -10.25 18.09
CA THR A 423 2.56 -10.46 19.36
C THR A 423 3.67 -11.52 19.26
N ASP A 424 3.78 -12.25 18.15
CA ASP A 424 4.94 -13.12 17.87
C ASP A 424 6.23 -12.33 17.57
N GLY A 425 6.15 -11.00 17.53
CA GLY A 425 7.28 -10.11 17.29
C GLY A 425 7.59 -9.91 15.81
N THR A 426 6.73 -10.38 14.91
CA THR A 426 6.91 -10.20 13.46
C THR A 426 5.94 -9.18 12.89
N VAL A 427 6.43 -8.44 11.90
CA VAL A 427 5.63 -7.66 10.95
C VAL A 427 5.78 -8.31 9.59
N ARG A 428 4.67 -8.68 8.98
CA ARG A 428 4.64 -9.33 7.67
C ARG A 428 4.03 -8.38 6.66
N VAL A 429 4.66 -8.34 5.50
CA VAL A 429 4.15 -7.62 4.34
C VAL A 429 3.81 -8.65 3.28
N SER A 430 2.58 -8.63 2.82
CA SER A 430 2.02 -9.63 1.92
C SER A 430 1.46 -9.00 0.65
N THR A 431 1.35 -9.80 -0.41
CA THR A 431 0.71 -9.37 -1.66
C THR A 431 -0.78 -9.04 -1.42
N PRO A 432 -1.32 -7.99 -2.06
CA PRO A 432 -2.69 -7.52 -1.84
C PRO A 432 -3.72 -8.33 -2.66
N THR A 433 -3.55 -9.64 -2.77
CA THR A 433 -4.40 -10.53 -3.59
C THR A 433 -5.36 -11.34 -2.72
N GLN A 434 -6.31 -12.06 -3.32
CA GLN A 434 -7.26 -12.90 -2.57
C GLN A 434 -6.57 -13.88 -1.61
N LYS A 435 -5.40 -14.42 -2.02
CA LYS A 435 -4.52 -15.24 -1.19
C LYS A 435 -3.21 -14.51 -0.97
N PRO A 436 -3.06 -13.77 0.14
CA PRO A 436 -1.87 -13.00 0.41
C PRO A 436 -0.65 -13.90 0.57
N GLU A 437 0.42 -13.60 -0.16
CA GLU A 437 1.72 -14.27 -0.04
C GLU A 437 2.73 -13.32 0.59
N ALA A 438 3.54 -13.79 1.52
CA ALA A 438 4.53 -12.96 2.19
C ALA A 438 5.62 -12.49 1.20
N ILE A 439 5.77 -11.18 1.06
CA ILE A 439 6.84 -10.51 0.33
C ILE A 439 8.05 -10.33 1.26
N ALA A 440 7.79 -9.87 2.48
CA ALA A 440 8.80 -9.64 3.50
C ALA A 440 8.29 -10.05 4.89
N VAL A 441 9.21 -10.59 5.70
CA VAL A 441 8.99 -10.89 7.11
C VAL A 441 10.05 -10.14 7.89
N ILE A 442 9.63 -9.21 8.73
CA ILE A 442 10.49 -8.33 9.48
C ILE A 442 10.33 -8.69 10.95
N MET A 443 11.43 -9.06 11.60
CA MET A 443 11.44 -9.44 13.01
C MET A 443 11.81 -8.23 13.87
N SER A 444 11.00 -7.95 14.88
CA SER A 444 11.33 -6.99 15.92
C SER A 444 12.47 -7.55 16.77
N GLN A 445 13.45 -6.71 17.08
CA GLN A 445 14.56 -7.05 17.97
C GLN A 445 14.16 -7.01 19.45
N ALA A 446 13.04 -6.36 19.77
CA ALA A 446 12.58 -6.13 21.14
C ALA A 446 11.43 -7.07 21.57
N GLY A 447 11.00 -8.02 20.74
CA GLY A 447 9.91 -8.94 21.08
C GLY A 447 8.56 -8.52 20.50
N GLU A 448 7.48 -8.57 21.28
CA GLU A 448 6.09 -8.45 20.78
C GLU A 448 5.81 -7.14 20.04
N VAL A 449 4.91 -7.16 19.06
CA VAL A 449 4.42 -5.92 18.40
C VAL A 449 3.00 -5.62 18.87
N THR A 450 2.81 -4.53 19.62
CA THR A 450 1.50 -4.12 20.19
C THR A 450 0.63 -3.33 19.21
N GLY A 451 1.23 -2.74 18.19
CA GLY A 451 0.51 -2.02 17.14
C GLY A 451 1.41 -1.64 15.98
N ALA A 452 0.80 -1.35 14.85
CA ALA A 452 1.49 -0.83 13.68
C ALA A 452 0.64 0.21 12.94
N GLN A 453 1.31 1.14 12.26
CA GLN A 453 0.66 2.10 11.36
C GLN A 453 1.41 2.19 10.05
N TYR A 454 0.68 2.51 8.99
CA TYR A 454 1.20 2.69 7.65
C TYR A 454 0.72 4.03 7.10
N GLY A 455 1.64 4.90 6.72
CA GLY A 455 1.36 6.09 5.93
C GLY A 455 1.48 5.77 4.44
N GLU A 456 0.67 6.41 3.58
CA GLU A 456 0.47 6.00 2.18
C GLU A 456 1.72 5.73 1.34
N TRP A 457 2.90 6.27 1.71
CA TRP A 457 4.10 6.12 0.89
C TRP A 457 5.37 5.70 1.64
N ASN A 458 5.66 6.20 2.85
CA ASN A 458 7.06 6.20 3.30
C ASN A 458 7.32 5.87 4.77
N VAL A 459 6.31 5.72 5.61
CA VAL A 459 6.54 5.59 7.05
C VAL A 459 5.67 4.49 7.63
N PHE A 460 6.34 3.52 8.23
CA PHE A 460 5.74 2.43 8.97
C PHE A 460 6.18 2.53 10.41
N LEU A 461 5.24 2.49 11.34
CA LEU A 461 5.54 2.50 12.76
C LEU A 461 5.18 1.17 13.40
N VAL A 462 6.04 0.72 14.31
CA VAL A 462 5.89 -0.52 15.07
C VAL A 462 6.19 -0.23 16.52
N ILE A 463 5.36 -0.76 17.41
CA ILE A 463 5.48 -0.51 18.85
C ILE A 463 5.79 -1.80 19.60
N ASN A 464 6.67 -1.70 20.59
CA ASN A 464 7.04 -2.80 21.46
C ASN A 464 6.61 -2.57 22.94
N PRO A 465 6.34 -3.63 23.73
CA PRO A 465 6.13 -3.53 25.18
C PRO A 465 7.22 -2.78 25.95
N ASP A 466 8.46 -2.78 25.47
CA ASP A 466 9.64 -2.20 26.12
C ASP A 466 9.76 -0.67 25.96
N CYS A 467 8.67 0.00 25.57
CA CYS A 467 8.57 1.46 25.41
C CYS A 467 9.34 2.02 24.20
N GLU A 468 9.66 1.16 23.23
CA GLU A 468 10.37 1.53 22.00
C GLU A 468 9.42 1.63 20.80
N LEU A 469 9.73 2.59 19.93
CA LEU A 469 9.00 2.87 18.70
C LEU A 469 9.99 2.77 17.54
N TYR A 470 9.61 1.98 16.55
CA TYR A 470 10.44 1.68 15.39
C TYR A 470 9.83 2.27 14.13
N VAL A 471 10.68 2.83 13.26
CA VAL A 471 10.35 3.10 11.87
C VAL A 471 10.88 2.01 10.97
N LEU A 472 10.07 1.66 9.99
CA LEU A 472 10.43 0.80 8.89
C LEU A 472 10.40 1.58 7.59
N GLY A 473 11.56 1.68 6.94
CA GLY A 473 11.72 1.93 5.51
C GLY A 473 11.06 3.19 4.93
N LEU A 474 11.89 4.10 4.43
CA LEU A 474 11.47 5.22 3.57
C LEU A 474 11.48 4.82 2.10
N MET A 475 10.33 4.89 1.42
CA MET A 475 10.38 5.03 -0.03
C MET A 475 10.84 6.46 -0.38
N GLN A 476 12.15 6.67 -0.50
CA GLN A 476 12.73 7.98 -0.86
C GLN A 476 12.25 8.54 -2.22
N THR A 477 11.42 7.82 -2.99
CA THR A 477 11.11 8.18 -4.37
C THR A 477 9.99 9.21 -4.58
N LEU A 478 9.45 9.85 -3.54
CA LEU A 478 8.33 10.80 -3.70
C LEU A 478 8.51 12.20 -3.10
N VAL A 479 9.72 12.61 -2.72
CA VAL A 479 9.98 14.02 -2.38
C VAL A 479 10.24 14.87 -3.64
N LEU A 480 10.82 14.31 -4.70
CA LEU A 480 11.22 15.09 -5.89
C LEU A 480 10.08 15.39 -6.89
N LEU A 481 9.01 14.59 -6.94
CA LEU A 481 7.91 14.84 -7.88
C LEU A 481 6.91 15.90 -7.41
N LYS A 482 6.85 16.19 -6.09
CA LYS A 482 6.10 17.35 -5.57
C LYS A 482 6.72 18.68 -6.00
N CYS A 483 8.05 18.74 -6.17
CA CYS A 483 8.73 19.96 -6.61
C CYS A 483 8.68 20.22 -8.12
N LEU A 484 8.47 19.18 -8.96
CA LEU A 484 8.54 19.32 -10.41
C LEU A 484 7.19 19.40 -11.13
N THR A 485 6.08 19.01 -10.49
CA THR A 485 4.76 19.00 -11.16
C THR A 485 3.81 20.10 -10.74
N GLY A 486 4.11 20.91 -9.72
CA GLY A 486 3.18 21.95 -9.23
C GLY A 486 1.79 21.43 -8.83
N CYS A 487 1.60 20.10 -8.78
CA CYS A 487 0.31 19.47 -8.54
C CYS A 487 0.20 19.13 -7.05
N VAL A 488 -0.48 19.99 -6.31
CA VAL A 488 -0.90 19.72 -4.94
C VAL A 488 -2.13 18.80 -4.99
N TRP A 489 -1.95 17.52 -4.67
CA TRP A 489 -3.07 16.62 -4.42
C TRP A 489 -3.63 16.93 -3.03
N TYR A 490 -4.80 17.56 -2.97
CA TYR A 490 -5.58 17.65 -1.74
C TYR A 490 -6.42 16.37 -1.59
N SER A 491 -6.16 15.58 -0.55
CA SER A 491 -7.11 14.57 -0.09
C SER A 491 -8.13 15.21 0.84
N SER A 492 -9.23 15.70 0.27
CA SER A 492 -10.48 15.84 1.03
C SER A 492 -11.41 14.74 0.56
N GLY A 493 -11.90 13.94 1.51
CA GLY A 493 -12.74 12.79 1.24
C GLY A 493 -14.00 13.19 0.50
N GLU A 494 -14.01 12.97 -0.82
CA GLU A 494 -15.10 12.36 -1.59
C GLU A 494 -14.88 12.50 -3.11
N LYS A 495 -13.98 13.37 -3.61
CA LYS A 495 -13.59 13.42 -5.04
C LYS A 495 -12.18 13.95 -5.22
N SER A 496 -11.32 13.18 -5.89
CA SER A 496 -10.03 13.66 -6.40
C SER A 496 -10.27 14.48 -7.66
N PHE A 497 -10.15 15.80 -7.57
CA PHE A 497 -10.13 16.68 -8.73
C PHE A 497 -8.68 17.05 -9.06
N LEU A 498 -8.31 16.85 -10.33
CA LEU A 498 -7.11 17.44 -10.92
C LEU A 498 -7.42 18.92 -11.18
N ILE A 499 -6.98 19.82 -10.30
CA ILE A 499 -6.96 21.24 -10.64
C ILE A 499 -5.59 21.53 -11.24
N GLN A 500 -5.56 21.63 -12.57
CA GLN A 500 -4.42 22.17 -13.29
C GLN A 500 -4.51 23.70 -13.14
N GLU A 501 -3.67 24.31 -12.30
CA GLU A 501 -3.48 25.76 -12.40
C GLU A 501 -2.87 26.07 -13.78
N MET A 502 -3.45 27.07 -14.45
CA MET A 502 -3.16 27.45 -15.85
C MET A 502 -1.72 27.92 -16.07
#